data_AF-A0A3M6SBF2-F1
#
_entry.id   AF-A0A3M6SBF2-F1
#
_cell.length_a   1.000
_cell.length_b   1.000
_cell.length_c   1.000
_cell.angle_alpha   90.00
_cell.angle_beta   90.00
_cell.angle_gamma   90.00
#
_symmetry.space_group_name_H-M   'P 1'
#
loop_
_entity.id
_entity.type
_entity.pdbx_description
1 polymer ?
#
loop_
_entity_poly.entity_id
_entity_poly.type
_entity_poly.pdbx_seq_one_letter_code
_entity_poly.pdbx_strand_id
1 'polypeptide(L)'
;MTHKIQKVVVKISTSSLVLPNGKINLRTIDQLSFVLATLNNQGYQLILVSSGAIGVGLASLGLAERPAEIAQQQALASIGQAALMRIYSQRFLDYQTHVAQLLLTRDVLTYPVSRQHTLNTINTLLQQNVIPIVNENDPVSVDELDHYTTFSDNDELSSQVAVAIDADELIILSDIDALYDKDPHKFPDAQVIKEVPVLTPEIENAASGSSTRFGTGGMVTKLRAAATMMQAGKQMILCNGRDPKILFDIFDGHTIGTHFGK
;
A
#
# COMPACT_ATOMS: atom_id res chain seq x y z
N MET A 1 31.77 5.32 -9.10
CA MET A 1 31.06 4.27 -8.33
C MET A 1 29.60 4.42 -8.70
N THR A 2 29.02 3.45 -9.39
CA THR A 2 27.57 3.48 -9.70
C THR A 2 26.83 3.23 -8.39
N HIS A 3 26.18 4.25 -7.83
CA HIS A 3 25.25 4.05 -6.72
C HIS A 3 24.19 3.04 -7.19
N LYS A 4 23.97 1.99 -6.40
CA LYS A 4 22.90 1.02 -6.66
C LYS A 4 21.59 1.79 -6.64
N ILE A 5 20.85 1.77 -7.75
CA ILE A 5 19.50 2.33 -7.81
C ILE A 5 18.63 1.52 -6.84
N GLN A 6 18.03 2.20 -5.86
CA GLN A 6 17.20 1.58 -4.86
C GLN A 6 15.74 1.51 -5.36
N LYS A 7 15.16 0.30 -5.33
CA LYS A 7 13.77 0.04 -5.71
C LYS A 7 12.91 -0.03 -4.46
N VAL A 8 11.90 0.83 -4.36
CA VAL A 8 11.04 0.91 -3.17
C VAL A 8 9.57 0.82 -3.57
N VAL A 9 8.84 -0.04 -2.87
CA VAL A 9 7.38 -0.10 -2.97
C VAL A 9 6.80 0.72 -1.83
N VAL A 10 5.93 1.67 -2.14
CA VAL A 10 5.18 2.45 -1.15
C VAL A 10 3.72 2.03 -1.24
N LYS A 11 3.13 1.58 -0.14
CA LYS A 11 1.72 1.23 -0.05
C LYS A 11 0.96 2.31 0.69
N ILE A 12 -0.19 2.73 0.16
CA ILE A 12 -1.10 3.66 0.84
C ILE A 12 -2.50 3.06 1.02
N SER A 13 -3.05 3.24 2.21
CA SER A 13 -4.34 2.69 2.63
C SER A 13 -5.52 3.59 2.27
N THR A 14 -6.72 3.00 2.16
CA THR A 14 -7.96 3.72 1.87
C THR A 14 -8.24 4.84 2.87
N SER A 15 -7.95 4.63 4.16
CA SER A 15 -8.13 5.62 5.23
C SER A 15 -7.27 6.89 5.06
N SER A 16 -6.17 6.80 4.30
CA SER A 16 -5.35 7.97 3.95
C SER A 16 -5.89 8.72 2.73
N LEU A 17 -6.59 8.02 1.82
CA LEU A 17 -7.07 8.56 0.54
C LEU A 17 -8.50 9.10 0.60
N VAL A 18 -9.30 8.66 1.57
CA VAL A 18 -10.69 9.06 1.76
C VAL A 18 -10.88 9.54 3.19
N LEU A 19 -11.44 10.73 3.34
CA LEU A 19 -11.72 11.35 4.63
C LEU A 19 -12.90 10.64 5.33
N PRO A 20 -13.02 10.74 6.67
CA PRO A 20 -14.15 10.17 7.42
C PRO A 20 -15.54 10.65 6.95
N ASN A 21 -15.62 11.82 6.30
CA ASN A 21 -16.86 12.35 5.74
C ASN A 21 -17.17 11.81 4.33
N GLY A 22 -16.46 10.78 3.86
CA GLY A 22 -16.63 10.16 2.55
C GLY A 22 -16.06 10.96 1.39
N LYS A 23 -15.43 12.12 1.62
CA LYS A 23 -14.80 12.91 0.55
C LYS A 23 -13.38 12.42 0.27
N ILE A 24 -12.93 12.60 -0.96
CA ILE A 24 -11.56 12.29 -1.37
C ILE A 24 -10.59 13.23 -0.64
N ASN A 25 -9.54 12.66 -0.04
CA ASN A 25 -8.49 13.39 0.65
C ASN A 25 -7.45 13.93 -0.35
N LEU A 26 -7.81 14.98 -1.08
CA LEU A 26 -6.94 15.59 -2.08
C LEU A 26 -5.63 16.12 -1.50
N ARG A 27 -5.61 16.51 -0.22
CA ARG A 27 -4.40 16.98 0.47
C ARG A 27 -3.36 15.87 0.55
N THR A 28 -3.75 14.70 1.06
CA THR A 28 -2.81 13.56 1.19
C THR A 28 -2.38 13.05 -0.18
N ILE A 29 -3.28 13.01 -1.17
CA ILE A 29 -2.91 12.60 -2.55
C ILE A 29 -1.89 13.57 -3.16
N ASP A 30 -2.11 14.88 -3.03
CA ASP A 30 -1.18 15.89 -3.55
C ASP A 30 0.20 15.81 -2.87
N GLN A 31 0.22 15.69 -1.54
CA GLN A 31 1.47 15.50 -0.80
C GLN A 31 2.19 14.21 -1.19
N LEU A 32 1.46 13.10 -1.37
CA LEU A 32 2.04 11.84 -1.83
C LEU A 32 2.64 11.98 -3.22
N SER A 33 1.90 12.59 -4.17
CA SER A 33 2.39 12.84 -5.52
C SER A 33 3.65 13.71 -5.52
N PHE A 34 3.68 14.78 -4.73
CA PHE A 34 4.86 15.63 -4.57
C PHE A 34 6.07 14.86 -4.07
N VAL A 35 5.89 14.08 -2.99
CA VAL A 35 6.98 13.34 -2.34
C VAL A 35 7.53 12.26 -3.26
N LEU A 36 6.66 11.43 -3.84
CA LEU A 36 7.09 10.34 -4.72
C LEU A 36 7.70 10.89 -6.02
N ALA A 37 7.17 11.95 -6.61
CA ALA A 37 7.80 12.60 -7.77
C ALA A 37 9.18 13.16 -7.42
N THR A 38 9.34 13.78 -6.26
CA THR A 38 10.63 14.32 -5.79
C THR A 38 11.67 13.22 -5.63
N LEU A 39 11.31 12.12 -4.95
CA LEU A 39 12.20 10.97 -4.76
C LEU A 39 12.52 10.27 -6.09
N ASN A 40 11.54 10.10 -6.99
CA ASN A 40 11.78 9.55 -8.32
C ASN A 40 12.77 10.40 -9.13
N ASN A 41 12.68 11.73 -9.04
CA ASN A 41 13.63 12.65 -9.67
C ASN A 41 15.04 12.63 -9.04
N GLN A 42 15.19 12.11 -7.82
CA GLN A 42 16.49 11.85 -7.19
C GLN A 42 17.12 10.52 -7.62
N GLY A 43 16.42 9.73 -8.45
CA GLY A 43 16.92 8.47 -9.02
C GLY A 43 16.41 7.21 -8.31
N TYR A 44 15.50 7.32 -7.36
CA TYR A 44 14.83 6.17 -6.76
C TYR A 44 13.81 5.57 -7.74
N GLN A 45 13.71 4.25 -7.79
CA GLN A 45 12.68 3.57 -8.57
C GLN A 45 11.49 3.22 -7.69
N LEU A 46 10.41 3.98 -7.84
CA LEU A 46 9.25 3.91 -6.94
C LEU A 46 8.06 3.21 -7.59
N ILE A 47 7.39 2.37 -6.81
CA ILE A 47 6.11 1.76 -7.15
C ILE A 47 5.13 2.17 -6.07
N LEU A 48 3.96 2.67 -6.46
CA LEU A 48 2.87 2.96 -5.55
C LEU A 48 1.85 1.82 -5.58
N VAL A 49 1.60 1.16 -4.46
CA VAL A 49 0.47 0.25 -4.28
C VAL A 49 -0.64 1.03 -3.59
N SER A 50 -1.69 1.35 -4.33
CA SER A 50 -2.80 2.15 -3.83
C SER A 50 -3.96 1.26 -3.39
N SER A 51 -4.76 1.75 -2.47
CA SER A 51 -6.12 1.24 -2.21
C SER A 51 -7.15 2.31 -2.59
N GLY A 52 -8.39 2.17 -2.10
CA GLY A 52 -9.34 3.28 -2.07
C GLY A 52 -10.20 3.44 -3.32
N ALA A 53 -10.11 2.55 -4.31
CA ALA A 53 -10.99 2.57 -5.49
C ALA A 53 -12.47 2.63 -5.09
N ILE A 54 -12.95 1.69 -4.27
CA ILE A 54 -14.35 1.70 -3.78
C ILE A 54 -14.69 3.02 -3.05
N GLY A 55 -13.82 3.49 -2.15
CA GLY A 55 -14.06 4.71 -1.39
C GLY A 55 -14.13 5.97 -2.27
N VAL A 56 -13.26 6.06 -3.29
CA VAL A 56 -13.29 7.11 -4.31
C VAL A 56 -14.54 6.97 -5.19
N GLY A 57 -14.98 5.75 -5.48
CA GLY A 57 -16.22 5.46 -6.19
C GLY A 57 -17.44 5.99 -5.42
N LEU A 58 -17.53 5.71 -4.12
CA LEU A 58 -18.59 6.24 -3.25
C LEU A 58 -18.61 7.77 -3.28
N ALA A 59 -17.44 8.37 -3.07
CA ALA A 59 -17.28 9.83 -3.09
C ALA A 59 -17.71 10.44 -4.42
N SER A 60 -17.34 9.80 -5.54
CA SER A 60 -17.61 10.28 -6.90
C SER A 60 -19.08 10.18 -7.27
N LEU A 61 -19.79 9.16 -6.77
CA LEU A 61 -21.22 8.94 -7.02
C LEU A 61 -22.13 9.58 -5.95
N GLY A 62 -21.56 10.15 -4.89
CA GLY A 62 -22.33 10.73 -3.77
C GLY A 62 -23.09 9.68 -2.96
N LEU A 63 -22.59 8.44 -2.93
CA LEU A 63 -23.19 7.35 -2.16
C LEU A 63 -22.73 7.41 -0.70
N ALA A 64 -23.68 7.30 0.22
CA ALA A 64 -23.40 7.36 1.66
C ALA A 64 -22.79 6.06 2.19
N GLU A 65 -23.16 4.92 1.62
CA GLU A 65 -22.81 3.60 2.13
C GLU A 65 -22.27 2.68 1.03
N ARG A 66 -21.35 1.79 1.41
CA ARG A 66 -20.86 0.72 0.54
C ARG A 66 -21.99 -0.27 0.25
N PRO A 67 -22.30 -0.56 -1.02
CA PRO A 67 -23.30 -1.56 -1.38
C PRO A 67 -22.96 -2.94 -0.79
N ALA A 68 -23.97 -3.72 -0.41
CA ALA A 68 -23.77 -5.07 0.13
C ALA A 68 -23.45 -6.11 -0.97
N GLU A 69 -24.04 -5.95 -2.16
CA GLU A 69 -23.90 -6.90 -3.27
C GLU A 69 -22.50 -6.78 -3.92
N ILE A 70 -21.81 -7.92 -4.09
CA ILE A 70 -20.45 -7.98 -4.68
C ILE A 70 -20.42 -7.31 -6.05
N ALA A 71 -21.37 -7.63 -6.94
CA ALA A 71 -21.42 -7.04 -8.28
C ALA A 71 -21.51 -5.51 -8.25
N GLN A 72 -22.24 -4.95 -7.28
CA GLN A 72 -22.33 -3.51 -7.08
C GLN A 72 -21.02 -2.93 -6.54
N GLN A 73 -20.34 -3.63 -5.64
CA GLN A 73 -19.02 -3.24 -5.13
C GLN A 73 -17.95 -3.26 -6.24
N GLN A 74 -17.96 -4.27 -7.10
CA GLN A 74 -17.08 -4.41 -8.26
C GLN A 74 -17.31 -3.32 -9.30
N ALA A 75 -18.58 -3.01 -9.60
CA ALA A 75 -18.94 -1.89 -10.47
C ALA A 75 -18.47 -0.55 -9.87
N LEU A 76 -18.67 -0.37 -8.57
CA LEU A 76 -18.22 0.82 -7.84
C LEU A 76 -16.70 0.95 -7.81
N ALA A 77 -15.97 -0.15 -7.63
CA ALA A 77 -14.53 -0.20 -7.70
C ALA A 77 -14.03 0.18 -9.10
N SER A 78 -14.67 -0.30 -10.16
CA SER A 78 -14.36 0.08 -11.56
C SER A 78 -14.46 1.60 -11.77
N ILE A 79 -15.56 2.20 -11.32
CA ILE A 79 -15.81 3.64 -11.43
C ILE A 79 -14.78 4.42 -10.61
N GLY A 80 -14.57 3.99 -9.37
CA GLY A 80 -13.66 4.63 -8.44
C GLY A 80 -12.20 4.52 -8.85
N GLN A 81 -11.77 3.41 -9.43
CA GLN A 81 -10.42 3.21 -9.96
C GLN A 81 -10.13 4.18 -11.11
N ALA A 82 -11.08 4.35 -12.05
CA ALA A 82 -10.94 5.33 -13.13
C ALA A 82 -10.81 6.77 -12.58
N ALA A 83 -11.62 7.12 -11.57
CA ALA A 83 -11.54 8.42 -10.90
C ALA A 83 -10.22 8.60 -10.12
N LEU A 84 -9.75 7.57 -9.43
CA LEU A 84 -8.50 7.58 -8.67
C LEU A 84 -7.30 7.79 -9.58
N MET A 85 -7.21 7.05 -10.69
CA MET A 85 -6.13 7.25 -11.66
C MET A 85 -6.16 8.63 -12.31
N ARG A 86 -7.35 9.19 -12.59
CA ARG A 86 -7.45 10.56 -13.09
C ARG A 86 -6.82 11.55 -12.10
N ILE A 87 -7.10 11.40 -10.81
CA ILE A 87 -6.57 12.28 -9.76
C ILE A 87 -5.05 12.10 -9.64
N TYR A 88 -4.55 10.87 -9.58
CA TYR A 88 -3.11 10.62 -9.53
C TYR A 88 -2.41 11.19 -10.76
N SER A 89 -2.87 10.88 -11.98
CA SER A 89 -2.25 11.38 -13.20
C SER A 89 -2.22 12.91 -13.25
N GLN A 90 -3.27 13.59 -12.78
CA GLN A 90 -3.28 15.05 -12.69
C GLN A 90 -2.22 15.57 -11.70
N ARG A 91 -2.17 15.01 -10.48
CA ARG A 91 -1.26 15.48 -9.43
C ARG A 91 0.21 15.17 -9.70
N PHE A 92 0.51 14.00 -10.24
CA PHE A 92 1.89 13.66 -10.60
C PHE A 92 2.40 14.49 -11.79
N LEU A 93 1.52 14.85 -12.73
CA LEU A 93 1.89 15.69 -13.87
C LEU A 93 2.24 17.13 -13.47
N ASP A 94 1.64 17.66 -12.40
CA ASP A 94 2.03 18.95 -11.80
C ASP A 94 3.53 18.96 -11.41
N TYR A 95 4.11 17.79 -11.14
CA TYR A 95 5.53 17.57 -10.82
C TYR A 95 6.32 16.90 -11.96
N GLN A 96 5.82 16.99 -13.21
CA GLN A 96 6.45 16.45 -14.42
C GLN A 96 6.76 14.95 -14.37
N THR A 97 6.04 14.20 -13.54
CA THR A 97 6.22 12.76 -13.40
C THR A 97 5.03 12.03 -14.02
N HIS A 98 5.31 11.04 -14.86
CA HIS A 98 4.28 10.19 -15.43
C HIS A 98 3.99 9.01 -14.50
N VAL A 99 2.73 8.57 -14.50
CA VAL A 99 2.28 7.36 -13.80
C VAL A 99 1.65 6.38 -14.78
N ALA A 100 1.70 5.09 -14.46
CA ALA A 100 1.08 4.04 -15.26
C ALA A 100 0.23 3.13 -14.38
N GLN A 101 -0.99 2.80 -14.82
CA GLN A 101 -1.87 1.90 -14.09
C GLN A 101 -1.46 0.44 -14.32
N LEU A 102 -1.42 -0.34 -13.22
CA LEU A 102 -1.37 -1.79 -13.23
C LEU A 102 -2.48 -2.32 -12.32
N LEU A 103 -3.36 -3.15 -12.87
CA LEU A 103 -4.39 -3.84 -12.10
C LEU A 103 -4.04 -5.31 -12.06
N LEU A 104 -3.84 -5.84 -10.85
CA LEU A 104 -3.38 -7.20 -10.63
C LEU A 104 -4.42 -7.98 -9.83
N THR A 105 -4.47 -9.27 -10.07
CA THR A 105 -5.16 -10.23 -9.19
C THR A 105 -4.12 -11.21 -8.67
N ARG A 106 -4.44 -11.94 -7.60
CA ARG A 106 -3.52 -12.92 -7.00
C ARG A 106 -2.99 -13.95 -7.98
N ASP A 107 -3.84 -14.42 -8.90
CA ASP A 107 -3.49 -15.40 -9.91
C ASP A 107 -2.45 -14.86 -10.92
N VAL A 108 -2.49 -13.56 -11.25
CA VAL A 108 -1.49 -12.92 -12.12
C VAL A 108 -0.07 -13.04 -11.54
N LEU A 109 0.08 -12.93 -10.21
CA LEU A 109 1.36 -13.09 -9.53
C LEU A 109 1.73 -14.56 -9.27
N THR A 110 0.75 -15.46 -9.28
CA THR A 110 0.95 -16.90 -9.06
C THR A 110 1.37 -17.64 -10.33
N TYR A 111 0.76 -17.30 -11.48
CA TYR A 111 1.05 -17.97 -12.75
C TYR A 111 2.35 -17.46 -13.38
N PRO A 112 3.34 -18.32 -13.67
CA PRO A 112 4.70 -17.89 -14.06
C PRO A 112 4.77 -16.97 -15.28
N VAL A 113 3.96 -17.24 -16.31
CA VAL A 113 3.97 -16.47 -17.55
C VAL A 113 3.39 -15.07 -17.33
N SER A 114 2.19 -14.98 -16.72
CA SER A 114 1.54 -13.71 -16.37
C SER A 114 2.41 -12.86 -15.44
N ARG A 115 3.03 -13.51 -14.44
CA ARG A 115 3.98 -12.88 -13.53
C ARG A 115 5.15 -12.29 -14.29
N GLN A 116 5.79 -13.05 -15.18
CA GLN A 116 6.94 -12.56 -15.95
C GLN A 116 6.59 -11.35 -16.83
N HIS A 117 5.44 -11.37 -17.51
CA HIS A 117 4.98 -10.23 -18.31
C HIS A 117 4.70 -8.98 -17.45
N THR A 118 4.12 -9.17 -16.28
CA THR A 118 3.88 -8.10 -15.30
C THR A 118 5.21 -7.48 -14.85
N LEU A 119 6.18 -8.31 -14.47
CA LEU A 119 7.51 -7.86 -14.04
C LEU A 119 8.28 -7.14 -15.15
N ASN A 120 8.21 -7.65 -16.39
CA ASN A 120 8.82 -6.98 -17.54
C ASN A 120 8.22 -5.59 -17.76
N THR A 121 6.91 -5.46 -17.60
CA THR A 121 6.19 -4.18 -17.74
C THR A 121 6.62 -3.21 -16.65
N ILE A 122 6.60 -3.63 -15.38
CA ILE A 122 7.05 -2.81 -14.24
C ILE A 122 8.49 -2.33 -14.46
N ASN A 123 9.42 -3.24 -14.78
CA ASN A 123 10.82 -2.89 -15.00
C ASN A 123 11.00 -1.91 -16.17
N THR A 124 10.24 -2.05 -17.25
CA THR A 124 10.29 -1.13 -18.40
C THR A 124 9.79 0.26 -18.01
N LEU A 125 8.69 0.36 -17.24
CA LEU A 125 8.17 1.63 -16.75
C LEU A 125 9.18 2.35 -15.84
N LEU A 126 9.80 1.61 -14.90
CA LEU A 126 10.81 2.14 -14.00
C LEU A 126 12.07 2.62 -14.73
N GLN A 127 12.47 1.96 -15.82
CA GLN A 127 13.57 2.41 -16.68
C GLN A 127 13.26 3.72 -17.44
N GLN A 128 11.97 4.03 -17.61
CA GLN A 128 11.48 5.26 -18.25
C GLN A 128 11.16 6.36 -17.23
N ASN A 129 11.56 6.19 -15.96
CA ASN A 129 11.22 7.09 -14.84
C ASN A 129 9.71 7.30 -14.65
N VAL A 130 8.88 6.32 -15.06
CA VAL A 130 7.43 6.29 -14.85
C VAL A 130 7.14 5.55 -13.56
N ILE A 131 6.33 6.13 -12.66
CA ILE A 131 5.93 5.48 -11.40
C ILE A 131 4.73 4.57 -11.67
N PRO A 132 4.85 3.24 -11.54
CA PRO A 132 3.71 2.35 -11.65
C PRO A 132 2.81 2.51 -10.42
N ILE A 133 1.50 2.65 -10.65
CA ILE A 133 0.46 2.62 -9.63
C ILE A 133 -0.26 1.28 -9.76
N VAL A 134 -0.01 0.41 -8.80
CA VAL A 134 -0.58 -0.92 -8.68
C VAL A 134 -1.81 -0.86 -7.77
N ASN A 135 -2.88 -1.56 -8.17
CA ASN A 135 -4.02 -1.85 -7.30
C ASN A 135 -4.58 -3.23 -7.66
N GLU A 136 -5.42 -3.79 -6.79
CA GLU A 136 -6.18 -5.00 -7.09
C GLU A 136 -7.14 -4.73 -8.27
N ASN A 137 -7.33 -5.73 -9.14
CA ASN A 137 -8.32 -5.68 -10.20
C ASN A 137 -9.68 -6.15 -9.68
N ASP A 138 -10.26 -5.38 -8.75
CA ASP A 138 -11.51 -5.69 -8.04
C ASP A 138 -12.63 -6.26 -8.95
N PRO A 139 -12.88 -5.73 -10.17
CA PRO A 139 -14.02 -6.17 -10.99
C PRO A 139 -13.93 -7.61 -11.51
N VAL A 140 -12.74 -8.20 -11.50
CA VAL A 140 -12.48 -9.57 -11.96
C VAL A 140 -11.82 -10.42 -10.87
N SER A 141 -11.61 -9.86 -9.68
CA SER A 141 -11.08 -10.60 -8.54
C SER A 141 -12.17 -11.54 -8.02
N VAL A 142 -11.82 -12.83 -7.90
CA VAL A 142 -12.72 -13.90 -7.45
C VAL A 142 -12.59 -14.17 -5.95
N ASP A 143 -11.56 -13.62 -5.31
CA ASP A 143 -11.23 -13.87 -3.91
C ASP A 143 -12.27 -13.28 -2.93
N GLU A 144 -13.17 -12.40 -3.41
CA GLU A 144 -14.30 -11.86 -2.64
C GLU A 144 -15.46 -12.86 -2.45
N LEU A 145 -15.51 -13.94 -3.24
CA LEU A 145 -16.65 -14.87 -3.28
C LEU A 145 -16.77 -15.74 -2.02
N ASP A 146 -15.67 -16.00 -1.31
CA ASP A 146 -15.67 -16.95 -0.19
C ASP A 146 -16.12 -16.37 1.15
N HIS A 147 -16.55 -15.10 1.24
CA HIS A 147 -17.16 -14.43 2.43
C HIS A 147 -16.37 -14.49 3.76
N TYR A 148 -15.26 -15.23 3.83
CA TYR A 148 -14.45 -15.48 5.02
C TYR A 148 -13.01 -14.98 4.86
N THR A 149 -12.55 -14.71 3.64
CA THR A 149 -11.23 -14.13 3.36
C THR A 149 -11.38 -13.04 2.31
N THR A 150 -11.42 -11.79 2.74
CA THR A 150 -11.23 -10.66 1.82
C THR A 150 -9.77 -10.64 1.42
N PHE A 151 -9.42 -11.06 0.21
CA PHE A 151 -8.18 -10.61 -0.45
C PHE A 151 -8.38 -9.15 -0.92
N SER A 152 -8.88 -8.31 -0.02
CA SER A 152 -8.98 -6.86 -0.18
C SER A 152 -7.92 -6.21 0.69
N ASP A 153 -6.73 -6.80 0.66
CA ASP A 153 -5.62 -6.37 1.47
C ASP A 153 -4.39 -6.10 0.60
N ASN A 154 -4.33 -4.85 0.17
CA ASN A 154 -3.19 -4.32 -0.56
C ASN A 154 -1.89 -4.38 0.27
N ASP A 155 -1.92 -4.68 1.57
CA ASP A 155 -0.69 -4.99 2.33
C ASP A 155 -0.03 -6.26 1.74
N GLU A 156 -0.78 -7.36 1.58
CA GLU A 156 -0.27 -8.59 0.97
C GLU A 156 0.15 -8.38 -0.49
N LEU A 157 -0.69 -7.74 -1.32
CA LEU A 157 -0.35 -7.41 -2.71
C LEU A 157 0.97 -6.63 -2.78
N SER A 158 1.15 -5.64 -1.90
CA SER A 158 2.37 -4.81 -1.89
C SER A 158 3.63 -5.61 -1.56
N SER A 159 3.56 -6.54 -0.61
CA SER A 159 4.69 -7.44 -0.31
C SER A 159 4.99 -8.41 -1.45
N GLN A 160 3.97 -8.97 -2.10
CA GLN A 160 4.16 -9.88 -3.23
C GLN A 160 4.79 -9.16 -4.41
N VAL A 161 4.33 -7.94 -4.72
CA VAL A 161 4.93 -7.08 -5.74
C VAL A 161 6.38 -6.76 -5.39
N ALA A 162 6.64 -6.29 -4.16
CA ALA A 162 7.97 -5.94 -3.70
C ALA A 162 8.97 -7.10 -3.83
N VAL A 163 8.59 -8.31 -3.38
CA VAL A 163 9.42 -9.51 -3.54
C VAL A 163 9.60 -9.88 -5.00
N ALA A 164 8.54 -9.80 -5.81
CA ALA A 164 8.59 -10.22 -7.21
C ALA A 164 9.47 -9.31 -8.09
N ILE A 165 9.54 -8.01 -7.79
CA ILE A 165 10.41 -7.06 -8.50
C ILE A 165 11.81 -6.92 -7.88
N ASP A 166 12.12 -7.72 -6.86
CA ASP A 166 13.35 -7.60 -6.07
C ASP A 166 13.56 -6.17 -5.54
N ALA A 167 12.51 -5.60 -4.94
CA ALA A 167 12.60 -4.32 -4.25
C ALA A 167 13.55 -4.44 -3.05
N ASP A 168 14.19 -3.33 -2.69
CA ASP A 168 15.02 -3.25 -1.49
C ASP A 168 14.13 -3.12 -0.24
N GLU A 169 13.04 -2.35 -0.34
CA GLU A 169 12.17 -2.01 0.78
C GLU A 169 10.70 -1.92 0.38
N LEU A 170 9.82 -2.26 1.34
CA LEU A 170 8.39 -1.97 1.32
C LEU A 170 8.04 -0.98 2.43
N ILE A 171 7.45 0.17 2.11
CA ILE A 171 6.98 1.15 3.08
C ILE A 171 5.45 1.15 3.08
N ILE A 172 4.84 0.81 4.21
CA ILE A 172 3.38 0.84 4.41
C ILE A 172 3.00 2.12 5.15
N LEU A 173 2.28 3.00 4.45
CA LEU A 173 1.62 4.18 5.01
C LEU A 173 0.22 3.80 5.52
N SER A 174 0.04 3.80 6.84
CA SER A 174 -1.23 3.46 7.49
C SER A 174 -1.70 4.51 8.50
N ASP A 175 -2.96 4.45 8.86
CA ASP A 175 -3.51 5.07 10.07
C ASP A 175 -2.87 4.55 11.37
N ILE A 176 -2.45 3.28 11.39
CA ILE A 176 -1.59 2.72 12.42
C ILE A 176 -0.15 3.17 12.17
N ASP A 177 0.41 3.94 13.08
CA ASP A 177 1.70 4.60 12.94
C ASP A 177 2.92 3.72 13.28
N ALA A 178 2.72 2.64 14.04
CA ALA A 178 3.74 1.67 14.37
C ALA A 178 3.14 0.37 14.93
N LEU A 179 3.99 -0.65 15.11
CA LEU A 179 3.69 -1.77 15.99
C LEU A 179 3.94 -1.34 17.44
N TYR A 180 3.03 -1.73 18.34
CA TYR A 180 3.12 -1.46 19.76
C TYR A 180 3.22 -2.77 20.55
N ASP A 181 3.82 -2.70 21.74
CA ASP A 181 3.88 -3.83 22.69
C ASP A 181 2.49 -4.27 23.20
N LYS A 182 1.51 -3.35 23.17
CA LYS A 182 0.10 -3.57 23.51
C LYS A 182 -0.79 -2.55 22.80
N ASP A 183 -2.10 -2.80 22.79
CA ASP A 183 -3.10 -1.97 22.10
C ASP A 183 -3.09 -0.50 22.61
N PRO A 184 -2.60 0.47 21.81
CA PRO A 184 -2.44 1.85 22.26
C PRO A 184 -3.78 2.58 22.47
N HIS A 185 -4.89 2.03 21.98
CA HIS A 185 -6.23 2.57 22.24
C HIS A 185 -6.76 2.19 23.62
N LYS A 186 -6.25 1.10 24.22
CA LYS A 186 -6.63 0.61 25.55
C LYS A 186 -5.61 0.97 26.62
N PHE A 187 -4.34 1.04 26.25
CA PHE A 187 -3.23 1.21 27.17
C PHE A 187 -2.45 2.49 26.81
N PRO A 188 -2.65 3.59 27.55
CA PRO A 188 -1.94 4.85 27.30
C PRO A 188 -0.42 4.76 27.45
N ASP A 189 0.08 3.71 28.11
CA ASP A 189 1.49 3.41 28.32
C ASP A 189 2.06 2.42 27.27
N ALA A 190 1.32 2.18 26.17
CA ALA A 190 1.81 1.40 25.03
C ALA A 190 3.07 2.03 24.43
N GLN A 191 4.08 1.21 24.18
CA GLN A 191 5.36 1.63 23.64
C GLN A 191 5.54 1.14 22.21
N VAL A 192 6.04 2.04 21.36
CA VAL A 192 6.37 1.72 19.98
C VAL A 192 7.54 0.74 19.94
N ILE A 193 7.35 -0.35 19.21
CA ILE A 193 8.40 -1.29 18.84
C ILE A 193 9.05 -0.75 17.57
N LYS A 194 10.28 -0.22 17.68
CA LYS A 194 10.97 0.41 16.54
C LYS A 194 11.54 -0.59 15.55
N GLU A 195 11.98 -1.74 16.03
CA GLU A 195 12.67 -2.76 15.23
C GLU A 195 12.16 -4.15 15.58
N VAL A 196 11.89 -4.95 14.55
CA VAL A 196 11.43 -6.34 14.64
C VAL A 196 12.33 -7.20 13.74
N PRO A 197 13.45 -7.72 14.25
CA PRO A 197 14.39 -8.51 13.46
C PRO A 197 13.85 -9.91 13.13
N VAL A 198 12.92 -10.41 13.94
CA VAL A 198 12.24 -11.71 13.78
C VAL A 198 10.79 -11.55 14.21
N LEU A 199 9.85 -12.05 13.41
CA LEU A 199 8.46 -12.20 13.82
C LEU A 199 8.33 -13.47 14.67
N THR A 200 7.97 -13.29 15.94
CA THR A 200 7.71 -14.40 16.85
C THR A 200 6.20 -14.66 16.97
N PRO A 201 5.78 -15.88 17.33
CA PRO A 201 4.36 -16.18 17.56
C PRO A 201 3.70 -15.25 18.58
N GLU A 202 4.45 -14.74 19.56
CA GLU A 202 3.96 -13.77 20.54
C GLU A 202 3.57 -12.44 19.88
N ILE A 203 4.38 -11.94 18.93
CA ILE A 203 4.09 -10.71 18.18
C ILE A 203 2.84 -10.90 17.31
N GLU A 204 2.74 -12.03 16.62
CA GLU A 204 1.58 -12.36 15.78
C GLU A 204 0.30 -12.49 16.61
N ASN A 205 0.38 -13.16 17.76
CA ASN A 205 -0.75 -13.33 18.67
C ASN A 205 -1.20 -12.00 19.29
N ALA A 206 -0.26 -11.13 19.68
CA ALA A 206 -0.57 -9.80 20.22
C ALA A 206 -1.36 -8.94 19.21
N ALA A 207 -1.01 -9.01 17.93
CA ALA A 207 -1.72 -8.30 16.87
C ALA A 207 -3.14 -8.82 16.62
N SER A 208 -3.38 -10.13 16.81
CA SER A 208 -4.68 -10.76 16.56
C SER A 208 -5.80 -10.33 17.54
N GLY A 209 -5.43 -9.88 18.75
CA GLY A 209 -6.36 -9.43 19.80
C GLY A 209 -6.94 -8.02 19.62
N SER A 210 -6.52 -7.28 18.59
CA SER A 210 -6.86 -5.85 18.36
C SER A 210 -8.12 -5.62 17.51
N SER A 211 -8.93 -6.66 17.25
CA SER A 211 -10.03 -6.63 16.26
C SER A 211 -11.18 -5.67 16.64
N THR A 212 -11.10 -4.42 16.18
CA THR A 212 -12.30 -3.59 16.02
C THR A 212 -13.08 -4.06 14.81
N ARG A 213 -14.39 -4.28 15.02
CA ARG A 213 -15.41 -4.94 14.19
C ARG A 213 -15.63 -4.40 12.75
N PHE A 214 -14.82 -3.45 12.27
CA PHE A 214 -15.00 -2.78 10.98
C PHE A 214 -13.70 -2.58 10.15
N GLY A 215 -12.56 -3.16 10.54
CA GLY A 215 -11.29 -3.01 9.81
C GLY A 215 -10.97 -4.17 8.86
N THR A 216 -10.67 -3.87 7.61
CA THR A 216 -10.41 -4.81 6.49
C THR A 216 -9.06 -5.57 6.57
N GLY A 217 -8.45 -5.75 7.75
CA GLY A 217 -7.15 -6.45 7.85
C GLY A 217 -6.21 -6.03 8.98
N GLY A 218 -6.40 -4.84 9.55
CA GLY A 218 -5.75 -4.39 10.80
C GLY A 218 -4.22 -4.51 10.82
N MET A 219 -3.68 -4.90 11.98
CA MET A 219 -2.25 -5.20 12.16
C MET A 219 -1.87 -6.58 11.62
N VAL A 220 -2.80 -7.54 11.59
CA VAL A 220 -2.56 -8.92 11.17
C VAL A 220 -2.06 -8.98 9.73
N THR A 221 -2.67 -8.21 8.83
CA THR A 221 -2.24 -8.14 7.43
C THR A 221 -0.85 -7.55 7.25
N LYS A 222 -0.53 -6.50 8.01
CA LYS A 222 0.79 -5.86 8.02
C LYS A 222 1.87 -6.82 8.49
N LEU A 223 1.58 -7.64 9.50
CA LEU A 223 2.50 -8.68 9.94
C LEU A 223 2.70 -9.77 8.89
N ARG A 224 1.66 -10.14 8.13
CA ARG A 224 1.81 -11.08 6.99
C ARG A 224 2.68 -10.50 5.87
N ALA A 225 2.48 -9.23 5.54
CA ALA A 225 3.32 -8.52 4.58
C ALA A 225 4.78 -8.44 5.07
N ALA A 226 4.98 -8.13 6.36
CA ALA A 226 6.30 -8.12 6.98
C ALA A 226 6.96 -9.50 6.94
N ALA A 227 6.21 -10.57 7.27
CA ALA A 227 6.71 -11.94 7.19
C ALA A 227 7.17 -12.30 5.77
N THR A 228 6.39 -11.92 4.76
CA THR A 228 6.74 -12.14 3.34
C THR A 228 8.04 -11.42 2.97
N MET A 229 8.17 -10.15 3.35
CA MET A 229 9.40 -9.37 3.10
C MET A 229 10.61 -9.98 3.84
N MET A 230 10.46 -10.33 5.10
CA MET A 230 11.54 -10.91 5.92
C MET A 230 11.99 -12.28 5.43
N GLN A 231 11.06 -13.14 4.99
CA GLN A 231 11.39 -14.43 4.37
C GLN A 231 12.18 -14.28 3.07
N ALA A 232 11.95 -13.19 2.32
CA ALA A 232 12.72 -12.84 1.14
C ALA A 232 14.05 -12.13 1.45
N GLY A 233 14.39 -11.94 2.74
CA GLY A 233 15.59 -11.22 3.18
C GLY A 233 15.53 -9.71 2.88
N LYS A 234 14.32 -9.14 2.84
CA LYS A 234 14.04 -7.72 2.57
C LYS A 234 13.49 -7.02 3.81
N GLN A 235 13.48 -5.69 3.76
CA GLN A 235 12.95 -4.86 4.84
C GLN A 235 11.54 -4.37 4.54
N MET A 236 10.76 -4.19 5.61
CA MET A 236 9.49 -3.48 5.57
C MET A 236 9.46 -2.40 6.65
N ILE A 237 8.89 -1.24 6.33
CA ILE A 237 8.68 -0.13 7.28
C ILE A 237 7.18 0.12 7.39
N LEU A 238 6.65 0.08 8.62
CA LEU A 238 5.29 0.52 8.93
C LEU A 238 5.34 1.91 9.57
N CYS A 239 4.67 2.88 8.98
CA CYS A 239 4.63 4.25 9.51
C CYS A 239 3.30 4.96 9.22
N ASN A 240 3.14 6.12 9.86
CA ASN A 240 1.93 6.92 9.72
C ASN A 240 1.78 7.51 8.30
N GLY A 241 0.61 7.31 7.69
CA GLY A 241 0.30 7.79 6.34
C GLY A 241 -0.41 9.15 6.25
N ARG A 242 -0.62 9.86 7.37
CA ARG A 242 -1.36 11.13 7.39
C ARG A 242 -0.62 12.25 6.68
N ASP A 243 0.70 12.32 6.84
CA ASP A 243 1.58 13.23 6.12
C ASP A 243 2.64 12.44 5.34
N PRO A 244 2.47 12.22 4.03
CA PRO A 244 3.42 11.48 3.20
C PRO A 244 4.84 12.04 3.18
N LYS A 245 5.07 13.28 3.64
CA LYS A 245 6.42 13.86 3.73
C LYS A 245 7.36 13.09 4.66
N ILE A 246 6.82 12.26 5.54
CA ILE A 246 7.58 11.34 6.38
C ILE A 246 8.48 10.40 5.58
N LEU A 247 8.16 10.15 4.29
CA LEU A 247 9.03 9.38 3.41
C LEU A 247 10.37 10.07 3.18
N PHE A 248 10.47 11.41 3.20
CA PHE A 248 11.77 12.07 3.11
C PHE A 248 12.66 11.68 4.28
N ASP A 249 12.11 11.67 5.51
CA ASP A 249 12.87 11.28 6.70
C ASP A 249 13.36 9.82 6.60
N ILE A 250 12.52 8.92 6.08
CA ILE A 250 12.87 7.50 5.88
C ILE A 250 14.01 7.38 4.85
N PHE A 251 13.91 8.05 3.71
CA PHE A 251 14.93 8.00 2.66
C PHE A 251 16.25 8.70 3.06
N ASP A 252 16.19 9.65 3.99
CA ASP A 252 17.36 10.27 4.64
C ASP A 252 17.99 9.36 5.72
N GLY A 253 17.39 8.20 6.02
CA GLY A 253 17.91 7.20 6.94
C GLY A 253 17.45 7.36 8.39
N HIS A 254 16.43 8.18 8.67
CA HIS A 254 15.86 8.29 10.01
C HIS A 254 14.98 7.07 10.33
N THR A 255 15.08 6.56 11.57
CA THR A 255 14.23 5.47 12.05
C THR A 255 12.83 5.99 12.38
N ILE A 256 11.84 5.61 11.55
CA ILE A 256 10.45 6.06 11.66
C ILE A 256 9.53 4.84 11.79
N GLY A 257 8.58 4.91 12.74
CA GLY A 257 7.60 3.85 12.94
C GLY A 257 8.26 2.54 13.38
N THR A 258 7.93 1.45 12.70
CA THR A 258 8.50 0.10 12.95
C THR A 258 9.19 -0.45 11.70
N HIS A 259 10.44 -0.86 11.85
CA HIS A 259 11.22 -1.55 10.84
C HIS A 259 11.17 -3.07 11.09
N PHE A 260 10.84 -3.84 10.06
CA PHE A 260 10.81 -5.30 10.09
C PHE A 260 11.92 -5.85 9.19
N GLY A 261 12.69 -6.81 9.69
CA GLY A 261 13.85 -7.38 8.99
C GLY A 261 15.19 -6.83 9.49
N LYS A 262 16.28 -7.23 8.81
CA LYS A 262 17.67 -6.81 9.10
C LYS A 262 18.09 -5.67 8.22
#